data_AF-A0A7S2Z1I0-F1
#
_entry.id   AF-A0A7S2Z1I0-F1
#
_cell.length_a   1.000
_cell.length_b   1.000
_cell.length_c   1.000
_cell.angle_alpha   90.00
_cell.angle_beta   90.00
_cell.angle_gamma   90.00
#
_symmetry.space_group_name_H-M   'P 1'
#
loop_
_entity.id
_entity.type
_entity.pdbx_description
1 polymer ?
#
loop_
_entity_poly.entity_id
_entity_poly.type
_entity_poly.pdbx_seq_one_letter_code
_entity_poly.pdbx_strand_id
1 'polypeptide(L)'
;DVEAWAAYLSSTGDLAVAKEKRTFVEKIRCSEEDLASALGISSVHCTSAVAHSRQCEAFLGSLLQAAGRAGPLSSAKPIKVVVEACDDLAISETDGSVVLPVSAGAEEALSFLRANLTDALLTTMKYDKELKELDRLKCLVRSRLKIRIYSKDKSVTLHEFRQCSNRLVRMSKSLLPYTEGLNVRVSDANRMSDTSVDIAWNFAA
;
A
#
# COMPACT_ATOMS: atom_id res chain seq x y z
N ASP A 1 18.87 35.07 0.00
CA ASP A 1 18.43 35.61 1.29
C ASP A 1 18.02 34.47 2.22
N VAL A 2 18.99 33.74 2.77
CA VAL A 2 18.76 32.50 3.55
C VAL A 2 18.48 32.84 5.03
N GLU A 3 19.09 33.91 5.54
CA GLU A 3 18.92 34.38 6.91
C GLU A 3 17.52 34.96 7.16
N ALA A 4 16.92 35.67 6.19
CA ALA A 4 15.54 36.16 6.31
C ALA A 4 14.51 35.01 6.35
N TRP A 5 14.70 33.97 5.54
CA TRP A 5 13.85 32.76 5.59
C TRP A 5 14.04 31.97 6.88
N ALA A 6 15.28 31.84 7.37
CA ALA A 6 15.56 31.20 8.64
C ALA A 6 14.93 31.96 9.82
N ALA A 7 14.99 33.30 9.82
CA ALA A 7 14.34 34.14 10.83
C ALA A 7 12.80 34.10 10.72
N TYR A 8 12.24 34.10 9.52
CA TYR A 8 10.80 33.96 9.29
C TYR A 8 10.29 32.60 9.81
N LEU A 9 10.92 31.50 9.40
CA LEU A 9 10.52 30.18 9.84
C LEU A 9 10.72 30.01 11.37
N SER A 10 11.82 30.53 11.92
CA SER A 10 12.08 30.43 13.37
C SER A 10 11.20 31.34 14.23
N SER A 11 10.66 32.42 13.67
CA SER A 11 9.75 33.34 14.37
C SER A 11 8.29 32.89 14.31
N THR A 12 7.93 32.05 13.35
CA THR A 12 6.59 31.43 13.30
C THR A 12 6.50 30.25 14.27
N GLY A 13 5.54 30.30 15.21
CA GLY A 13 5.21 29.17 16.09
C GLY A 13 4.93 27.85 15.36
N ASP A 14 4.68 27.93 14.05
CA ASP A 14 4.49 26.81 13.14
C ASP A 14 5.70 25.85 13.06
N LEU A 15 6.93 26.33 13.21
CA LEU A 15 8.10 25.43 13.23
C LEU A 15 8.17 24.58 14.51
N ALA A 16 7.81 25.16 15.65
CA ALA A 16 7.76 24.42 16.91
C ALA A 16 6.67 23.34 16.84
N VAL A 17 5.49 23.70 16.34
CA VAL A 17 4.37 22.77 16.11
C VAL A 17 4.76 21.68 15.09
N ALA A 18 5.46 22.03 14.01
CA ALA A 18 5.93 21.07 13.02
C ALA A 18 6.96 20.09 13.61
N LYS A 19 7.87 20.58 14.45
CA LYS A 19 8.85 19.76 15.17
C LYS A 19 8.16 18.79 16.13
N GLU A 20 7.19 19.26 16.92
CA GLU A 20 6.40 18.42 17.82
C GLU A 20 5.63 17.33 17.06
N LYS A 21 4.95 17.70 15.97
CA LYS A 21 4.25 16.74 15.10
C LYS A 21 5.19 15.69 14.53
N ARG A 22 6.38 16.09 14.09
CA ARG A 22 7.40 15.17 13.59
C ARG A 22 7.84 14.19 14.67
N THR A 23 8.19 14.68 15.85
CA THR A 23 8.58 13.82 16.99
C THR A 23 7.45 12.88 17.39
N PHE A 24 6.19 13.33 17.33
CA PHE A 24 5.04 12.47 17.59
C PHE A 24 4.92 11.33 16.57
N VAL A 25 5.00 11.64 15.27
CA VAL A 25 4.95 10.62 14.20
C VAL A 25 6.12 9.65 14.29
N GLU A 26 7.33 10.13 14.62
CA GLU A 26 8.50 9.27 14.83
C GLU A 26 8.26 8.28 15.97
N LYS A 27 7.64 8.70 17.09
CA LYS A 27 7.26 7.78 18.18
C LYS A 27 6.26 6.72 17.76
N ILE A 28 5.25 7.10 16.98
CA ILE A 28 4.27 6.15 16.44
C ILE A 28 4.96 5.13 15.55
N ARG A 29 5.87 5.56 14.66
CA ARG A 29 6.63 4.64 13.79
C ARG A 29 7.52 3.67 14.58
N CYS A 30 8.20 4.13 15.63
CA CYS A 30 8.94 3.23 16.50
C CYS A 30 8.00 2.22 17.18
N SER A 31 6.83 2.66 17.63
CA SER A 31 5.83 1.76 18.24
C SER A 31 5.25 0.74 17.25
N GLU A 32 5.08 1.12 15.98
CA GLU A 32 4.68 0.23 14.89
C GLU A 32 5.73 -0.88 14.64
N GLU A 33 7.01 -0.50 14.59
CA GLU A 33 8.13 -1.42 14.39
C GLU A 33 8.28 -2.38 15.59
N ASP A 34 8.24 -1.84 16.81
CA ASP A 34 8.31 -2.62 18.05
C ASP A 34 7.16 -3.63 18.13
N LEU A 35 5.95 -3.21 17.77
CA LEU A 35 4.78 -4.07 17.76
C LEU A 35 4.87 -5.14 16.67
N ALA A 36 5.28 -4.78 15.45
CA ALA A 36 5.47 -5.74 14.37
C ALA A 36 6.49 -6.83 14.77
N SER A 37 7.59 -6.42 15.40
CA SER A 37 8.62 -7.29 15.95
C SER A 37 8.06 -8.21 17.05
N ALA A 38 7.36 -7.65 18.04
CA ALA A 38 6.78 -8.40 19.15
C ALA A 38 5.75 -9.44 18.69
N LEU A 39 4.96 -9.12 17.66
CA LEU A 39 3.96 -10.02 17.09
C LEU A 39 4.54 -11.04 16.10
N GLY A 40 5.77 -10.83 15.59
CA GLY A 40 6.37 -11.68 14.56
C GLY A 40 5.70 -11.56 13.18
N ILE A 41 5.17 -10.38 12.85
CA ILE A 41 4.52 -10.06 11.58
C ILE A 41 5.39 -9.12 10.74
N SER A 42 5.00 -8.83 9.50
CA SER A 42 5.85 -8.06 8.59
C SER A 42 5.80 -6.56 8.83
N SER A 43 4.62 -6.01 9.14
CA SER A 43 4.47 -4.58 9.36
C SER A 43 3.17 -4.25 10.09
N VAL A 44 3.21 -3.20 10.90
CA VAL A 44 2.04 -2.51 11.43
C VAL A 44 2.08 -1.08 10.87
N HIS A 45 0.93 -0.55 10.45
CA HIS A 45 0.82 0.82 9.96
C HIS A 45 -0.43 1.50 10.47
N CYS A 46 -0.29 2.71 10.98
CA CYS A 46 -1.39 3.58 11.31
C CYS A 46 -1.73 4.46 10.11
N THR A 47 -3.00 4.49 9.73
CA THR A 47 -3.45 5.38 8.66
C THR A 47 -3.23 6.85 9.05
N SER A 48 -3.09 7.73 8.06
CA SER A 48 -2.89 9.18 8.31
C SER A 48 -4.02 9.80 9.14
N ALA A 49 -5.23 9.21 9.10
CA ALA A 49 -6.37 9.63 9.90
C ALA A 49 -6.14 9.45 11.40
N VAL A 50 -5.42 8.41 11.82
CA VAL A 50 -5.20 8.08 13.25
C VAL A 50 -3.78 8.30 13.73
N ALA A 51 -2.79 8.36 12.84
CA ALA A 51 -1.36 8.46 13.15
C ALA A 51 -0.95 9.73 13.92
N HIS A 52 -1.84 10.73 14.02
CA HIS A 52 -1.63 11.96 14.79
C HIS A 52 -2.45 12.01 16.10
N SER A 53 -3.12 10.93 16.47
CA SER A 53 -4.00 10.88 17.63
C SER A 53 -3.31 10.26 18.85
N ARG A 54 -3.56 10.82 20.04
CA ARG A 54 -3.13 10.19 21.30
C ARG A 54 -3.80 8.84 21.54
N GLN A 55 -4.98 8.62 20.97
CA GLN A 55 -5.68 7.35 21.01
C GLN A 55 -4.86 6.26 20.33
N CYS A 56 -4.27 6.56 19.17
CA CYS A 56 -3.37 5.64 18.47
C CYS A 56 -2.15 5.28 19.30
N GLU A 57 -1.47 6.25 19.92
CA GLU A 57 -0.34 5.99 20.82
C GLU A 57 -0.73 5.09 21.99
N ALA A 58 -1.86 5.38 22.65
CA ALA A 58 -2.37 4.58 23.76
C ALA A 58 -2.77 3.16 23.33
N PHE A 59 -3.39 3.02 22.16
CA PHE A 59 -3.77 1.74 21.59
C PHE A 59 -2.54 0.89 21.27
N LEU A 60 -1.57 1.43 20.52
CA LEU A 60 -0.32 0.74 20.20
C LEU A 60 0.45 0.32 21.45
N GLY A 61 0.56 1.21 22.44
CA GLY A 61 1.21 0.90 23.72
C GLY A 61 0.50 -0.23 24.48
N SER A 62 -0.83 -0.21 24.51
CA SER A 62 -1.63 -1.27 25.15
C SER A 62 -1.50 -2.61 24.41
N LEU A 63 -1.53 -2.55 23.08
CA LEU A 63 -1.40 -3.71 22.20
C LEU A 63 -0.01 -4.34 22.31
N LEU A 64 1.05 -3.54 22.39
CA LEU A 64 2.42 -3.98 22.59
C LEU A 64 2.60 -4.67 23.95
N GLN A 65 2.03 -4.11 25.02
CA GLN A 65 2.05 -4.75 26.34
C GLN A 65 1.34 -6.10 26.33
N ALA A 66 0.16 -6.18 25.71
CA ALA A 66 -0.59 -7.42 25.61
C ALA A 66 0.17 -8.45 24.74
N ALA A 67 0.78 -8.02 23.63
CA ALA A 67 1.63 -8.86 22.77
C ALA A 67 2.83 -9.43 23.55
N GLY A 68 3.49 -8.63 24.38
CA GLY A 68 4.61 -9.07 25.21
C GLY A 68 4.23 -10.16 26.23
N ARG A 69 3.00 -10.16 26.74
CA ARG A 69 2.48 -11.23 27.63
C ARG A 69 2.10 -12.48 26.84
N ALA A 70 1.50 -12.27 25.68
CA ALA A 70 0.85 -13.31 24.92
C ALA A 70 1.84 -14.08 24.02
N GLY A 71 3.01 -13.50 23.75
CA GLY A 71 4.04 -14.05 22.88
C GLY A 71 3.78 -13.81 21.38
N PRO A 72 4.77 -14.11 20.53
CA PRO A 72 4.67 -13.88 19.10
C PRO A 72 3.52 -14.70 18.48
N LEU A 73 2.83 -14.10 17.52
CA LEU A 73 1.69 -14.72 16.85
C LEU A 73 2.14 -15.78 15.84
N SER A 74 3.31 -15.61 15.23
CA SER A 74 3.86 -16.53 14.25
C SER A 74 5.36 -16.28 14.05
N SER A 75 6.08 -17.27 13.53
CA SER A 75 7.39 -17.07 12.91
C SER A 75 7.23 -16.39 11.55
N ALA A 76 7.48 -15.08 11.49
CA ALA A 76 7.76 -14.29 10.29
C ALA A 76 6.81 -14.50 9.09
N LYS A 77 5.51 -14.23 9.28
CA LYS A 77 4.54 -14.26 8.16
C LYS A 77 4.43 -12.90 7.47
N PRO A 78 4.13 -12.85 6.14
CA PRO A 78 3.88 -11.63 5.36
C PRO A 78 2.60 -10.87 5.76
N ILE A 79 2.22 -10.89 7.04
CA ILE A 79 0.98 -10.28 7.53
C ILE A 79 1.24 -8.80 7.75
N LYS A 80 0.33 -7.99 7.21
CA LYS A 80 0.28 -6.54 7.39
C LYS A 80 -0.90 -6.21 8.28
N VAL A 81 -0.68 -5.37 9.28
CA VAL A 81 -1.74 -4.85 10.14
C VAL A 81 -1.90 -3.36 9.88
N VAL A 82 -3.13 -2.91 9.69
CA VAL A 82 -3.49 -1.52 9.48
C VAL A 82 -4.37 -1.06 10.64
N VAL A 83 -3.95 -0.01 11.33
CA VAL A 83 -4.73 0.64 12.38
C VAL A 83 -5.46 1.83 11.76
N GLU A 84 -6.78 1.84 11.88
CA GLU A 84 -7.64 2.80 11.20
C GLU A 84 -8.78 3.31 12.09
N ALA A 85 -9.35 4.46 11.69
CA ALA A 85 -10.59 4.99 12.24
C ALA A 85 -11.80 4.29 11.60
N CYS A 86 -11.95 3.01 11.90
CA CYS A 86 -13.09 2.18 11.52
C CYS A 86 -13.79 1.63 12.76
N ASP A 87 -14.98 1.05 12.59
CA ASP A 87 -15.75 0.49 13.70
C ASP A 87 -15.46 -1.01 13.90
N ASP A 88 -15.13 -1.73 12.83
CA ASP A 88 -15.03 -3.19 12.83
C ASP A 88 -13.61 -3.70 12.62
N LEU A 89 -13.33 -4.83 13.28
CA LEU A 89 -12.17 -5.67 13.01
C LEU A 89 -12.40 -6.45 11.72
N ALA A 90 -11.47 -6.36 10.77
CA ALA A 90 -11.66 -6.97 9.45
C ALA A 90 -10.37 -7.50 8.82
N ILE A 91 -10.51 -8.36 7.82
CA ILE A 91 -9.43 -8.70 6.88
C ILE A 91 -9.79 -8.05 5.55
N SER A 92 -8.89 -7.23 5.02
CA SER A 92 -9.00 -6.67 3.67
C SER A 92 -9.02 -7.81 2.64
N GLU A 93 -10.13 -7.92 1.92
CA GLU A 93 -10.25 -8.87 0.80
C GLU A 93 -9.31 -8.50 -0.37
N THR A 94 -8.80 -7.26 -0.40
CA THR A 94 -7.97 -6.78 -1.50
C THR A 94 -6.54 -7.30 -1.41
N ASP A 95 -5.94 -7.23 -0.22
CA ASP A 95 -4.50 -7.50 -0.04
C ASP A 95 -4.18 -8.37 1.18
N GLY A 96 -5.20 -8.84 1.91
CA GLY A 96 -5.04 -9.67 3.10
C GLY A 96 -4.55 -8.93 4.33
N SER A 97 -4.49 -7.60 4.30
CA SER A 97 -4.16 -6.81 5.49
C SER A 97 -5.23 -6.96 6.57
N VAL A 98 -4.82 -7.04 7.83
CA VAL A 98 -5.74 -7.07 8.98
C VAL A 98 -5.99 -5.64 9.42
N VAL A 99 -7.24 -5.21 9.41
CA VAL A 99 -7.67 -3.88 9.83
C VAL A 99 -8.12 -3.92 11.28
N LEU A 100 -7.52 -3.06 12.10
CA LEU A 100 -7.82 -2.91 13.52
C LEU A 100 -8.37 -1.49 13.78
N PRO A 101 -9.58 -1.37 14.35
CA PRO A 101 -10.07 -0.11 14.89
C PRO A 101 -9.13 0.43 15.97
N VAL A 102 -8.79 1.72 15.90
CA VAL A 102 -8.03 2.38 16.99
C VAL A 102 -8.79 2.38 18.32
N SER A 103 -10.12 2.24 18.28
CA SER A 103 -11.02 2.15 19.42
C SER A 103 -11.13 0.74 20.02
N ALA A 104 -10.60 -0.30 19.36
CA ALA A 104 -10.72 -1.68 19.82
C ALA A 104 -9.93 -1.92 21.11
N GLY A 105 -10.37 -2.89 21.91
CA GLY A 105 -9.59 -3.37 23.06
C GLY A 105 -8.33 -4.11 22.59
N ALA A 106 -7.19 -3.92 23.28
CA ALA A 106 -5.94 -4.58 22.92
C ALA A 106 -6.05 -6.13 22.91
N GLU A 107 -6.71 -6.70 23.91
CA GLU A 107 -6.94 -8.16 24.01
C GLU A 107 -7.88 -8.67 22.90
N GLU A 108 -8.90 -7.88 22.57
CA GLU A 108 -9.82 -8.19 21.49
C GLU A 108 -9.11 -8.17 20.13
N ALA A 109 -8.31 -7.14 19.87
CA ALA A 109 -7.49 -7.03 18.66
C ALA A 109 -6.50 -8.20 18.53
N LEU A 110 -5.83 -8.62 19.63
CA LEU A 110 -4.95 -9.78 19.61
C LEU A 110 -5.70 -11.09 19.39
N SER A 111 -6.85 -11.27 20.03
CA SER A 111 -7.70 -12.43 19.85
C SER A 111 -8.14 -12.54 18.38
N PHE A 112 -8.58 -11.44 17.80
CA PHE A 112 -8.95 -11.35 16.40
C PHE A 112 -7.78 -11.68 15.47
N LEU A 113 -6.61 -11.07 15.71
CA LEU A 113 -5.41 -11.37 14.94
C LEU A 113 -5.14 -12.87 14.96
N ARG A 114 -5.07 -13.49 16.14
CA ARG A 114 -4.80 -14.93 16.34
C ARG A 114 -5.77 -15.82 15.60
N ALA A 115 -7.06 -15.54 15.70
CA ALA A 115 -8.10 -16.33 15.06
C ALA A 115 -8.00 -16.26 13.53
N ASN A 116 -7.56 -15.12 12.98
CA ASN A 116 -7.64 -14.81 11.56
C ASN A 116 -6.29 -14.82 10.83
N LEU A 117 -5.18 -15.18 11.49
CA LEU A 117 -3.83 -15.18 10.89
C LEU A 117 -3.76 -16.02 9.60
N THR A 118 -4.42 -17.18 9.59
CA THR A 118 -4.36 -18.10 8.46
C THR A 118 -5.10 -17.54 7.26
N ASP A 119 -6.28 -16.96 7.46
CA ASP A 119 -7.10 -16.40 6.39
C ASP A 119 -6.45 -15.15 5.80
N ALA A 120 -5.93 -14.26 6.66
CA ALA A 120 -5.13 -13.11 6.24
C ALA A 120 -3.93 -13.55 5.39
N LEU A 121 -3.16 -14.55 5.86
CA LEU A 121 -2.02 -15.09 5.12
C LEU A 121 -2.41 -15.65 3.75
N LEU A 122 -3.50 -16.43 3.67
CA LEU A 122 -3.97 -16.99 2.40
C LEU A 122 -4.34 -15.89 1.41
N THR A 123 -4.99 -14.83 1.87
CA THR A 123 -5.35 -13.68 1.03
C THR A 123 -4.11 -12.92 0.58
N THR A 124 -3.16 -12.65 1.49
CA THR A 124 -1.88 -12.00 1.12
C THR A 124 -1.11 -12.81 0.08
N MET A 125 -1.00 -14.13 0.25
CA MET A 125 -0.29 -14.99 -0.69
C MET A 125 -0.94 -14.99 -2.08
N LYS A 126 -2.29 -14.97 -2.15
CA LYS A 126 -3.01 -14.83 -3.42
C LYS A 126 -2.71 -13.49 -4.07
N TYR A 127 -2.79 -12.39 -3.31
CA TYR A 127 -2.50 -11.05 -3.80
C TYR A 127 -1.04 -10.92 -4.31
N ASP A 128 -0.06 -11.40 -3.55
CA ASP A 128 1.35 -11.40 -3.96
C ASP A 128 1.60 -12.20 -5.23
N LYS A 129 0.91 -13.34 -5.38
CA LYS A 129 0.95 -14.13 -6.61
C LYS A 129 0.40 -13.33 -7.79
N GLU A 130 -0.74 -12.66 -7.60
CA GLU A 130 -1.34 -11.83 -8.65
C GLU A 130 -0.45 -10.65 -9.05
N LEU A 131 0.18 -9.97 -8.09
CA LEU A 131 1.14 -8.90 -8.37
C LEU A 131 2.34 -9.40 -9.17
N LYS A 132 2.92 -10.55 -8.79
CA LYS A 132 4.04 -11.16 -9.53
C LYS A 132 3.64 -11.54 -10.96
N GLU A 133 2.44 -12.06 -11.15
CA GLU A 133 1.91 -12.35 -12.49
C GLU A 133 1.71 -11.08 -13.32
N LEU A 134 1.19 -10.00 -12.73
CA LEU A 134 1.01 -8.72 -13.41
C LEU A 134 2.34 -8.09 -13.79
N ASP A 135 3.36 -8.14 -12.94
CA ASP A 135 4.68 -7.61 -13.29
C ASP A 135 5.37 -8.43 -14.38
N ARG A 136 5.23 -9.77 -14.37
CA ARG A 136 5.67 -10.61 -15.49
C ARG A 136 4.96 -10.22 -16.78
N LEU A 137 3.66 -9.98 -16.72
CA LEU A 137 2.86 -9.57 -17.87
C LEU A 137 3.27 -8.18 -18.39
N LYS A 138 3.55 -7.22 -17.49
CA LYS A 138 4.09 -5.91 -17.86
C LYS A 138 5.44 -6.03 -18.57
N CYS A 139 6.34 -6.86 -18.06
CA CYS A 139 7.63 -7.14 -18.71
C CYS A 139 7.45 -7.77 -20.09
N LEU A 140 6.50 -8.71 -20.22
CA LEU A 140 6.20 -9.36 -21.50
C LEU A 140 5.65 -8.37 -22.53
N VAL A 141 4.69 -7.51 -22.14
CA VAL A 141 4.16 -6.44 -23.01
C VAL A 141 5.29 -5.51 -23.46
N ARG A 142 6.10 -5.02 -22.53
CA ARG A 142 7.24 -4.13 -22.84
C ARG A 142 8.24 -4.78 -23.79
N SER A 143 8.58 -6.04 -23.56
CA SER A 143 9.50 -6.80 -24.41
C SER A 143 8.94 -7.00 -25.83
N ARG A 144 7.66 -7.37 -25.94
CA ARG A 144 7.02 -7.70 -27.22
C ARG A 144 6.71 -6.47 -28.08
N LEU A 145 6.36 -5.35 -27.47
CA LEU A 145 6.00 -4.10 -28.13
C LEU A 145 7.13 -3.06 -28.14
N LYS A 146 8.28 -3.38 -27.50
CA LYS A 146 9.43 -2.50 -27.30
C LYS A 146 9.06 -1.15 -26.67
N ILE A 147 8.15 -1.17 -25.71
CA ILE A 147 7.65 0.01 -25.00
C ILE A 147 8.63 0.40 -23.87
N ARG A 148 8.90 1.70 -23.73
CA ARG A 148 9.79 2.22 -22.68
C ARG A 148 9.17 2.09 -21.29
N ILE A 149 7.95 2.59 -21.10
CA ILE A 149 7.20 2.51 -19.83
C ILE A 149 5.83 1.91 -20.09
N TYR A 150 5.42 0.95 -19.27
CA TYR A 150 4.08 0.37 -19.32
C TYR A 150 3.42 0.42 -17.94
N SER A 151 2.30 1.13 -17.83
CA SER A 151 1.63 1.42 -16.56
C SER A 151 0.11 1.27 -16.64
N LYS A 152 -0.53 1.24 -15.46
CA LYS A 152 -1.97 1.18 -15.28
C LYS A 152 -2.45 2.51 -14.71
N ASP A 153 -3.53 3.07 -15.26
CA ASP A 153 -4.21 4.20 -14.66
C ASP A 153 -4.94 3.80 -13.36
N LYS A 154 -5.23 4.77 -12.49
CA LYS A 154 -5.96 4.50 -11.23
C LYS A 154 -7.40 4.04 -11.47
N SER A 155 -8.02 4.51 -12.55
CA SER A 155 -9.41 4.16 -12.93
C SER A 155 -9.58 2.71 -13.40
N VAL A 156 -8.50 2.02 -13.78
CA VAL A 156 -8.56 0.67 -14.36
C VAL A 156 -8.34 -0.37 -13.27
N THR A 157 -9.21 -1.37 -13.19
CA THR A 157 -9.06 -2.50 -12.26
C THR A 157 -7.89 -3.42 -12.65
N LEU A 158 -7.40 -4.25 -11.72
CA LEU A 158 -6.35 -5.22 -12.02
C LEU A 158 -6.79 -6.24 -13.08
N HIS A 159 -8.07 -6.60 -13.07
CA HIS A 159 -8.66 -7.52 -14.04
C HIS A 159 -8.64 -6.94 -15.45
N GLU A 160 -9.13 -5.71 -15.63
CA GLU A 160 -9.13 -5.00 -16.91
C GLU A 160 -7.71 -4.78 -17.43
N PHE A 161 -6.78 -4.41 -16.54
CA PHE A 161 -5.37 -4.25 -16.89
C PHE A 161 -4.75 -5.55 -17.40
N ARG A 162 -5.06 -6.68 -16.75
CA ARG A 162 -4.63 -8.02 -17.18
C ARG A 162 -5.21 -8.38 -18.55
N GLN A 163 -6.51 -8.14 -18.76
CA GLN A 163 -7.15 -8.40 -20.05
C GLN A 163 -6.50 -7.59 -21.18
N CYS A 164 -6.35 -6.28 -20.98
CA CYS A 164 -5.72 -5.38 -21.94
C CYS A 164 -4.29 -5.83 -22.26
N SER A 165 -3.49 -6.12 -21.23
CA SER A 165 -2.11 -6.60 -21.40
C SER A 165 -2.03 -7.89 -22.21
N ASN A 166 -2.93 -8.85 -21.95
CA ASN A 166 -3.00 -10.09 -22.73
C ASN A 166 -3.37 -9.83 -24.20
N ARG A 167 -4.29 -8.90 -24.48
CA ARG A 167 -4.63 -8.48 -25.85
C ARG A 167 -3.43 -7.85 -26.56
N LEU A 168 -2.75 -6.92 -25.90
CA LEU A 168 -1.53 -6.26 -26.41
C LEU A 168 -0.44 -7.29 -26.78
N VAL A 169 -0.23 -8.31 -25.94
CA VAL A 169 0.71 -9.40 -26.26
C VAL A 169 0.26 -10.19 -27.49
N ARG A 170 -1.02 -10.55 -27.59
CA ARG A 170 -1.57 -11.30 -28.74
C ARG A 170 -1.43 -10.51 -30.05
N MET A 171 -1.68 -9.20 -30.01
CA MET A 171 -1.61 -8.30 -31.16
C MET A 171 -0.20 -7.74 -31.40
N SER A 172 0.80 -8.22 -30.67
CA SER A 172 2.12 -7.59 -30.63
C SER A 172 2.78 -7.43 -32.00
N LYS A 173 2.61 -8.40 -32.90
CA LYS A 173 3.17 -8.32 -34.27
C LYS A 173 2.60 -7.15 -35.07
N SER A 174 1.31 -6.85 -34.92
CA SER A 174 0.64 -5.79 -35.66
C SER A 174 0.88 -4.42 -35.02
N LEU A 175 1.04 -4.37 -33.69
CA LEU A 175 1.21 -3.12 -32.95
C LEU A 175 2.66 -2.65 -32.88
N LEU A 176 3.64 -3.57 -32.94
CA LEU A 176 5.06 -3.26 -32.78
C LEU A 176 5.56 -2.06 -33.62
N PRO A 177 5.21 -1.92 -34.92
CA PRO A 177 5.66 -0.79 -35.72
C PRO A 177 5.20 0.58 -35.19
N TYR A 178 4.13 0.61 -34.39
CA TYR A 178 3.50 1.82 -33.89
C TYR A 178 3.82 2.10 -32.42
N THR A 179 4.39 1.14 -31.69
CA THR A 179 4.55 1.23 -30.22
C THR A 179 6.00 1.31 -29.75
N GLU A 180 6.97 1.10 -30.64
CA GLU A 180 8.39 1.08 -30.28
C GLU A 180 8.82 2.43 -29.66
N GLY A 181 9.44 2.37 -28.48
CA GLY A 181 9.95 3.53 -27.76
C GLY A 181 8.90 4.37 -27.01
N LEU A 182 7.60 4.08 -27.16
CA LEU A 182 6.53 4.84 -26.50
C LEU A 182 6.46 4.56 -25.00
N ASN A 183 5.82 5.49 -24.27
CA ASN A 183 5.28 5.23 -22.95
C ASN A 183 3.79 4.93 -23.11
N VAL A 184 3.35 3.77 -22.65
CA VAL A 184 1.96 3.32 -22.80
C VAL A 184 1.34 3.15 -21.43
N ARG A 185 0.17 3.74 -21.24
CA ARG A 185 -0.65 3.58 -20.03
C ARG A 185 -1.99 2.98 -20.40
N VAL A 186 -2.45 1.99 -19.66
CA VAL A 186 -3.81 1.47 -19.83
C VAL A 186 -4.76 2.34 -19.04
N SER A 187 -5.80 2.86 -19.68
CA SER A 187 -6.78 3.77 -19.07
C SER A 187 -8.23 3.40 -19.46
N ASP A 188 -9.18 4.24 -19.06
CA ASP A 188 -10.60 4.12 -19.42
C ASP A 188 -10.88 4.46 -20.90
N ALA A 189 -10.03 5.28 -21.52
CA ALA A 189 -10.22 5.79 -22.87
C ALA A 189 -8.88 5.88 -23.65
N ASN A 190 -8.98 5.93 -24.97
CA ASN A 190 -7.81 6.17 -25.81
C ASN A 190 -7.47 7.66 -25.78
N ARG A 191 -6.24 8.02 -25.39
CA ARG A 191 -5.77 9.41 -25.38
C ARG A 191 -4.30 9.45 -25.79
N MET A 192 -3.87 10.56 -26.34
CA MET A 192 -2.45 10.82 -26.57
C MET A 192 -2.06 12.11 -25.87
N SER A 193 -0.93 12.07 -25.18
CA SER A 193 -0.26 13.23 -24.61
C SER A 193 1.15 13.30 -25.16
N ASP A 194 1.83 14.42 -24.93
CA ASP A 194 3.21 14.62 -25.37
C ASP A 194 4.19 13.59 -24.79
N THR A 195 3.82 12.91 -23.70
CA THR A 195 4.70 12.00 -22.96
C THR A 195 4.21 10.56 -22.86
N SER A 196 2.93 10.29 -23.18
CA SER A 196 2.34 8.96 -23.09
C SER A 196 1.15 8.76 -24.02
N VAL A 197 0.98 7.51 -24.47
CA VAL A 197 -0.22 7.03 -25.15
C VAL A 197 -1.06 6.24 -24.16
N ASP A 198 -2.28 6.69 -23.96
CA ASP A 198 -3.27 5.99 -23.15
C ASP A 198 -4.10 5.07 -24.06
N ILE A 199 -4.16 3.79 -23.70
CA ILE A 199 -4.95 2.78 -24.41
C ILE A 199 -6.13 2.38 -23.51
N ALA A 200 -7.35 2.52 -24.04
CA ALA A 200 -8.56 2.07 -23.38
C ALA A 200 -8.45 0.57 -23.09
N TRP A 201 -8.71 0.12 -21.87
CA TRP A 201 -8.55 -1.30 -21.49
C TRP A 201 -9.38 -2.26 -22.35
N ASN A 202 -10.51 -1.78 -22.87
CA ASN A 202 -11.46 -2.53 -23.69
C ASN A 202 -11.27 -2.32 -25.20
N PHE A 203 -10.15 -1.74 -25.65
CA PHE A 203 -9.92 -1.45 -27.06
C PHE A 203 -10.25 -2.67 -27.94
N ALA A 204 -11.01 -2.40 -29.02
CA ALA A 204 -11.49 -3.41 -29.94
C ALA A 204 -10.30 -4.08 -30.65
N ALA A 205 -10.45 -5.38 -30.92
CA ALA A 205 -9.55 -6.13 -31.78
C ALA A 205 -9.85 -5.84 -33.26
#